data_AF-A0A9E5DW32-F1
#
_entry.id   AF-A0A9E5DW32-F1
#
_cell.length_a   1.000
_cell.length_b   1.000
_cell.length_c   1.000
_cell.angle_alpha   90.00
_cell.angle_beta   90.00
_cell.angle_gamma   90.00
#
_symmetry.space_group_name_H-M   'P 1'
#
loop_
_entity.id
_entity.type
_entity.pdbx_description
1 polymer ?
#
loop_
_entity_poly.entity_id
_entity_poly.type
_entity_poly.pdbx_seq_one_letter_code
_entity_poly.pdbx_strand_id
1 'polypeptide(L)'
;MVGAPLKKANQRLVVQLSGITLLMFAFGYSLVPLYKVFCEITGTNGKTGRLAPAQAALLVPDQTREITVEFVTNVHAGLPWDFRALNNSVRVHPGQITQVEFEVSNRATQALVGQAVPSVAPNAAARYFSKTECFCFSQQPLAAGEKKAMP
;
A
#
# COMPACT_ATOMS: atom_id res chain seq x y z
N MET A 1 10.60 16.97 61.50
CA MET A 1 9.43 16.49 60.73
C MET A 1 9.27 17.33 59.46
N VAL A 2 10.02 17.04 58.37
CA VAL A 2 10.02 17.86 57.12
C VAL A 2 9.60 17.03 55.88
N GLY A 3 9.30 15.73 56.02
CA GLY A 3 9.11 14.82 54.88
C GLY A 3 7.71 14.80 54.22
N ALA A 4 6.65 15.24 54.91
CA ALA A 4 5.27 15.18 54.39
C ALA A 4 4.98 16.08 53.16
N PRO A 5 5.46 17.35 53.09
CA PRO A 5 5.16 18.23 51.95
C PRO A 5 5.90 17.81 50.66
N LEU A 6 7.13 17.28 50.78
CA LEU A 6 7.93 16.80 49.64
C LEU A 6 7.30 15.58 48.97
N LYS A 7 6.73 14.64 49.76
CA LYS A 7 6.07 13.45 49.22
C LYS A 7 4.85 13.80 48.38
N LYS A 8 4.05 14.79 48.81
CA LYS A 8 2.86 15.27 48.10
C LYS A 8 3.22 16.03 46.82
N ALA A 9 4.29 16.83 46.85
CA ALA A 9 4.83 17.51 45.67
C ALA A 9 5.38 16.53 44.63
N ASN A 10 6.16 15.53 45.06
CA ASN A 10 6.69 14.49 44.17
C ASN A 10 5.56 13.64 43.56
N GLN A 11 4.53 13.30 44.34
CA GLN A 11 3.38 12.55 43.83
C GLN A 11 2.60 13.34 42.77
N ARG A 12 2.47 14.66 42.94
CA ARG A 12 1.86 15.55 41.93
C ARG A 12 2.70 15.63 40.65
N LEU A 13 4.02 15.74 40.79
CA LEU A 13 4.98 15.73 39.67
C LEU A 13 4.91 14.42 38.89
N VAL A 14 4.89 13.27 39.57
CA VAL A 14 4.77 11.95 38.93
C VAL A 14 3.45 11.82 38.16
N VAL A 15 2.33 12.26 38.73
CA VAL A 15 1.04 12.24 38.03
C VAL A 15 1.06 13.14 36.78
N GLN A 16 1.65 14.33 36.87
CA GLN A 16 1.78 15.24 35.72
C GLN A 16 2.66 14.65 34.62
N LEU A 17 3.84 14.12 34.96
CA LEU A 17 4.77 13.53 33.99
C LEU A 17 4.18 12.28 33.33
N SER A 18 3.50 11.42 34.10
CA SER A 18 2.79 10.26 33.55
C SER A 18 1.65 10.67 32.63
N GLY A 19 0.89 11.72 32.98
CA GLY A 19 -0.17 12.25 32.13
C GLY A 19 0.36 12.80 30.80
N ILE A 20 1.46 13.55 30.83
CA ILE A 20 2.13 14.05 29.62
C ILE A 20 2.62 12.90 28.74
N THR A 21 3.24 11.88 29.36
CA THR A 21 3.75 10.71 28.63
C THR A 21 2.62 9.95 27.92
N LEU A 22 1.50 9.72 28.59
CA LEU A 22 0.32 9.09 28.00
C LEU A 22 -0.26 9.93 26.85
N LEU A 23 -0.31 11.26 27.01
CA LEU A 23 -0.78 12.17 25.98
C LEU A 23 0.11 12.13 24.74
N MET A 24 1.44 12.14 24.91
CA MET A 24 2.38 12.04 23.79
C MET A 24 2.23 10.70 23.05
N PHE A 25 2.04 9.60 23.78
CA PHE A 25 1.77 8.29 23.18
C PHE A 25 0.44 8.26 22.42
N ALA A 26 -0.63 8.77 23.01
CA ALA A 26 -1.94 8.84 22.37
C ALA A 26 -1.89 9.70 21.10
N PHE A 27 -1.17 10.82 21.13
CA PHE A 27 -0.94 11.67 19.96
C PHE A 27 -0.14 10.96 18.87
N GLY A 28 0.95 10.30 19.25
CA GLY A 28 1.76 9.44 18.36
C GLY A 28 0.93 8.39 17.64
N TYR A 29 0.08 7.69 18.38
CA TYR A 29 -0.83 6.69 17.82
C TYR A 29 -1.91 7.30 16.91
N SER A 30 -2.41 8.48 17.28
CA SER A 30 -3.48 9.20 16.54
C SER A 30 -2.97 9.89 15.27
N LEU A 31 -1.66 10.06 15.08
CA LEU A 31 -1.10 10.59 13.85
C LEU A 31 -1.42 9.69 12.65
N VAL A 32 -1.40 8.36 12.82
CA VAL A 32 -1.70 7.42 11.72
C VAL A 32 -3.10 7.64 11.12
N PRO A 33 -4.20 7.63 11.89
CA PRO A 33 -5.53 7.93 11.34
C PRO A 33 -5.65 9.38 10.84
N LEU A 34 -5.01 10.35 11.50
CA LEU A 34 -5.01 11.75 11.04
C LEU A 34 -4.36 11.89 9.65
N TYR A 35 -3.24 11.21 9.41
CA TYR A 35 -2.57 11.16 8.10
C TYR A 35 -3.46 10.51 7.05
N LYS A 36 -4.24 9.47 7.39
CA LYS A 36 -5.17 8.84 6.45
C LYS A 36 -6.24 9.83 5.97
N VAL A 37 -6.87 10.56 6.90
CA VAL A 37 -7.89 11.57 6.58
C VAL A 37 -7.29 12.70 5.75
N PHE A 38 -6.11 13.19 6.13
CA PHE A 38 -5.40 14.22 5.35
C PHE A 38 -5.10 13.74 3.92
N CYS A 39 -4.62 12.51 3.76
CA CYS A 39 -4.36 11.91 2.47
C CYS A 39 -5.63 11.68 1.63
N GLU A 40 -6.77 11.42 2.27
CA GLU A 40 -8.06 11.26 1.59
C GLU A 40 -8.59 12.60 1.06
N ILE A 41 -8.45 13.67 1.85
CA ILE A 41 -8.85 15.03 1.46
C ILE A 41 -7.94 15.57 0.35
N THR A 42 -6.62 15.40 0.50
CA THR A 42 -5.64 15.94 -0.46
C THR A 42 -5.45 15.06 -1.70
N GLY A 43 -5.89 13.80 -1.65
CA GLY A 43 -5.73 12.84 -2.74
C GLY A 43 -4.28 12.42 -3.02
N THR A 44 -3.33 12.76 -2.14
CA THR A 44 -1.88 12.65 -2.40
C THR A 44 -1.30 11.24 -2.26
N ASN A 45 -2.08 10.25 -1.82
CA ASN A 45 -1.51 8.95 -1.45
C ASN A 45 -1.29 8.00 -2.64
N GLY A 46 -1.86 8.25 -3.83
CA GLY A 46 -1.73 7.38 -5.00
C GLY A 46 -2.14 5.92 -4.79
N LYS A 47 -2.70 5.60 -3.61
CA LYS A 47 -3.13 4.28 -3.19
C LYS A 47 -4.43 3.96 -3.89
N THR A 48 -4.45 2.83 -4.54
CA THR A 48 -5.63 2.31 -5.23
C THR A 48 -6.65 1.82 -4.23
N GLY A 49 -7.94 1.92 -4.59
CA GLY A 49 -8.98 1.17 -3.90
C GLY A 49 -8.69 -0.34 -3.95
N ARG A 50 -9.11 -1.06 -2.91
CA ARG A 50 -9.20 -2.53 -2.96
C ARG A 50 -10.66 -2.91 -2.99
N LEU A 51 -11.12 -3.44 -4.12
CA LEU A 51 -12.41 -4.10 -4.25
C LEU A 51 -12.17 -5.61 -4.19
N ALA A 52 -13.00 -6.33 -3.42
CA ALA A 52 -12.97 -7.78 -3.47
C ALA A 52 -13.45 -8.25 -4.87
N PRO A 53 -12.89 -9.34 -5.44
CA PRO A 53 -13.29 -9.83 -6.77
C PRO A 53 -14.80 -10.04 -6.92
N ALA A 54 -15.46 -10.54 -5.86
CA ALA A 54 -16.91 -10.73 -5.83
C ALA A 54 -17.71 -9.42 -5.95
N GLN A 55 -17.18 -8.30 -5.45
CA GLN A 55 -17.82 -6.99 -5.53
C GLN A 55 -17.57 -6.35 -6.90
N ALA A 56 -16.38 -6.56 -7.47
CA ALA A 56 -16.06 -6.09 -8.81
C ALA A 56 -16.93 -6.76 -9.89
N ALA A 57 -17.28 -8.03 -9.72
CA ALA A 57 -18.12 -8.78 -10.66
C ALA A 57 -19.57 -8.26 -10.77
N LEU A 58 -20.02 -7.44 -9.81
CA LEU A 58 -21.36 -6.84 -9.80
C LEU A 58 -21.41 -5.51 -10.56
N LEU A 59 -20.27 -4.98 -11.00
CA LEU A 59 -20.20 -3.73 -11.73
C LEU A 59 -20.67 -3.93 -13.18
N VAL A 60 -21.51 -3.01 -13.65
CA VAL A 60 -21.93 -2.97 -15.06
C VAL A 60 -20.90 -2.15 -15.84
N PRO A 61 -20.26 -2.72 -16.89
CA PRO A 61 -19.29 -1.98 -17.69
C PRO A 61 -19.90 -0.81 -18.44
N ASP A 62 -19.25 0.35 -18.38
CA ASP A 62 -19.57 1.54 -19.16
C ASP A 62 -18.89 1.49 -20.54
N GLN A 63 -19.66 1.09 -21.56
CA GLN A 63 -19.17 0.96 -22.95
C GLN A 63 -19.04 2.31 -23.68
N THR A 64 -19.47 3.42 -23.09
CA THR A 64 -19.50 4.73 -23.80
C THR A 64 -18.13 5.39 -23.92
N ARG A 65 -17.18 4.97 -23.09
CA ARG A 65 -15.82 5.52 -23.05
C ARG A 65 -14.78 4.44 -22.78
N GLU A 66 -13.61 4.62 -23.35
CA GLU A 66 -12.46 3.73 -23.23
C GLU A 66 -11.36 4.46 -22.44
N ILE A 67 -10.69 3.73 -21.54
CA ILE A 67 -9.56 4.24 -20.75
C ILE A 67 -8.34 3.41 -21.11
N THR A 68 -7.25 4.08 -21.46
CA THR A 68 -5.95 3.41 -21.61
C THR A 68 -5.25 3.38 -20.26
N VAL A 69 -4.83 2.19 -19.84
CA VAL A 69 -4.03 1.97 -18.63
C VAL A 69 -2.66 1.52 -19.08
N GLU A 70 -1.62 2.23 -18.65
CA GLU A 70 -0.22 1.90 -18.92
C GLU A 70 0.44 1.32 -17.67
N PHE A 71 1.27 0.30 -17.86
CA PHE A 71 1.95 -0.41 -16.79
C PHE A 71 3.44 -0.08 -16.81
N VAL A 72 3.89 0.57 -15.76
CA VAL A 72 5.32 0.82 -15.51
C VAL A 72 5.77 -0.12 -14.40
N THR A 73 6.86 -0.84 -14.66
CA THR A 73 7.45 -1.79 -13.71
C THR A 73 8.84 -1.30 -13.34
N ASN A 74 9.12 -1.24 -12.04
CA ASN A 74 10.41 -0.81 -11.51
C ASN A 74 10.87 -1.80 -10.44
N VAL A 75 12.15 -2.13 -10.45
CA VAL A 75 12.78 -3.02 -9.46
C VAL A 75 13.81 -2.21 -8.68
N HIS A 76 13.86 -2.44 -7.37
CA HIS A 76 14.86 -1.81 -6.51
C HIS A 76 16.27 -2.30 -6.90
N ALA A 77 17.26 -1.40 -6.95
CA ALA A 77 18.61 -1.73 -7.40
C ALA A 77 19.30 -2.86 -6.61
N GLY A 78 18.94 -3.05 -5.33
CA GLY A 78 19.44 -4.15 -4.51
C GLY A 78 18.74 -5.51 -4.71
N LEU A 79 17.68 -5.57 -5.51
CA LEU A 79 16.95 -6.81 -5.81
C LEU A 79 17.27 -7.24 -7.25
N PRO A 80 18.06 -8.31 -7.46
CA PRO A 80 18.46 -8.78 -8.79
C PRO A 80 17.32 -9.54 -9.48
N TRP A 81 16.17 -8.90 -9.61
CA TRP A 81 14.99 -9.45 -10.27
C TRP A 81 14.72 -8.70 -11.56
N ASP A 82 14.26 -9.42 -12.58
CA ASP A 82 13.51 -8.77 -13.66
C ASP A 82 12.04 -8.80 -13.32
N PHE A 83 11.38 -7.67 -13.50
CA PHE A 83 9.94 -7.56 -13.41
C PHE A 83 9.44 -6.72 -14.57
N ARG A 84 8.54 -7.29 -15.38
CA ARG A 84 7.97 -6.60 -16.54
C ARG A 84 6.50 -6.98 -16.73
N ALA A 85 5.71 -6.04 -17.22
CA ALA A 85 4.39 -6.36 -17.74
C ALA A 85 4.54 -7.09 -19.08
N LEU A 86 3.72 -8.10 -19.33
CA LEU A 86 3.67 -8.73 -20.66
C LEU A 86 3.01 -7.79 -21.69
N ASN A 87 2.01 -7.02 -21.24
CA ASN A 87 1.39 -5.96 -22.00
C ASN A 87 1.65 -4.62 -21.31
N ASN A 88 2.36 -3.71 -21.96
CA ASN A 88 2.69 -2.39 -21.38
C ASN A 88 1.50 -1.44 -21.34
N SER A 89 0.47 -1.69 -22.15
CA SER A 89 -0.78 -0.93 -22.11
C SER A 89 -1.97 -1.82 -22.43
N VAL A 90 -3.11 -1.50 -21.83
CA VAL A 90 -4.41 -2.12 -22.12
C VAL A 90 -5.46 -1.04 -22.23
N ARG A 91 -6.46 -1.28 -23.07
CA ARG A 91 -7.63 -0.41 -23.15
C ARG A 91 -8.82 -1.11 -22.51
N VAL A 92 -9.49 -0.41 -21.60
CA VAL A 92 -10.53 -0.98 -20.75
C VAL A 92 -11.72 -0.05 -20.64
N HIS A 93 -12.89 -0.63 -20.44
CA HIS A 93 -14.09 0.10 -20.07
C HIS A 93 -14.21 0.21 -18.55
N PRO A 94 -14.61 1.36 -17.98
CA PRO A 94 -14.88 1.47 -16.55
C PRO A 94 -15.87 0.40 -16.08
N GLY A 95 -15.54 -0.30 -14.99
CA GLY A 95 -16.34 -1.42 -14.47
C GLY A 95 -16.06 -2.77 -15.13
N GLN A 96 -15.29 -2.81 -16.23
CA GLN A 96 -14.84 -4.07 -16.83
C GLN A 96 -13.67 -4.67 -16.05
N ILE A 97 -13.80 -5.93 -15.64
CA ILE A 97 -12.68 -6.69 -15.10
C ILE A 97 -11.75 -7.08 -16.24
N THR A 98 -10.48 -6.71 -16.13
CA THR A 98 -9.45 -7.03 -17.12
C THR A 98 -8.27 -7.67 -16.41
N GLN A 99 -7.87 -8.85 -16.88
CA GLN A 99 -6.70 -9.56 -16.38
C GLN A 99 -5.45 -9.10 -17.13
N VAL A 100 -4.35 -8.90 -16.40
CA VAL A 100 -3.08 -8.44 -16.95
C VAL A 100 -1.97 -9.29 -16.37
N GLU A 101 -1.13 -9.85 -17.23
CA GLU A 101 -0.05 -10.72 -16.80
C GLU A 101 1.28 -9.97 -16.69
N PHE A 102 2.02 -10.30 -15.63
CA PHE A 102 3.37 -9.83 -15.37
C PHE A 102 4.32 -11.00 -15.33
N GLU A 103 5.55 -10.78 -15.78
CA GLU A 103 6.61 -11.76 -15.71
C GLU A 103 7.67 -11.30 -14.72
N VAL A 104 8.01 -12.19 -13.78
CA VAL A 104 9.07 -11.97 -12.80
C VAL A 104 10.11 -13.07 -12.92
N SER A 105 11.39 -12.71 -12.82
CA SER A 105 12.48 -13.68 -12.75
C SER A 105 13.54 -13.29 -11.72
N ASN A 106 14.01 -14.27 -10.96
CA ASN A 106 15.09 -14.08 -9.99
C ASN A 106 16.44 -14.39 -10.66
N ARG A 107 17.26 -13.37 -10.92
CA ARG A 107 18.60 -13.54 -11.51
C ARG A 107 19.68 -13.88 -10.47
N ALA A 108 19.35 -13.96 -9.19
CA ALA A 108 20.31 -14.37 -8.16
C ALA A 108 20.56 -15.88 -8.19
N THR A 109 21.70 -16.27 -7.62
CA THR A 109 22.07 -17.67 -7.36
C THR A 109 21.44 -18.22 -6.07
N GLN A 110 20.63 -17.42 -5.37
CA GLN A 110 19.95 -17.79 -4.12
C GLN A 110 18.45 -17.49 -4.20
N ALA A 111 17.66 -18.19 -3.38
CA ALA A 111 16.25 -17.90 -3.23
C ALA A 111 16.05 -16.52 -2.59
N LEU A 112 15.12 -15.74 -3.14
CA LEU A 112 14.81 -14.40 -2.66
C LEU A 112 13.30 -14.26 -2.49
N VAL A 113 12.91 -13.35 -1.61
CA VAL A 113 11.50 -13.01 -1.38
C VAL A 113 11.31 -11.54 -1.75
N GLY A 114 10.32 -11.27 -2.59
CA GLY A 114 10.00 -9.93 -3.04
C GLY A 114 8.51 -9.63 -2.89
N GLN A 115 8.19 -8.35 -2.83
CA GLN A 115 6.82 -7.86 -2.77
C GLN A 115 6.68 -6.63 -3.68
N ALA A 116 5.73 -6.67 -4.60
CA ALA A 116 5.49 -5.56 -5.52
C ALA A 116 4.50 -4.56 -4.93
N VAL A 117 4.90 -3.30 -4.72
CA VAL A 117 4.02 -2.25 -4.20
C VAL A 117 3.44 -1.44 -5.37
N PRO A 118 2.12 -1.52 -5.65
CA PRO A 118 1.53 -0.78 -6.75
C PRO A 118 1.25 0.68 -6.37
N SER A 119 1.35 1.57 -7.36
CA SER A 119 0.95 2.97 -7.26
C SER A 119 0.29 3.39 -8.57
N VAL A 120 -0.70 4.29 -8.51
CA VAL A 120 -1.37 4.83 -9.70
C VAL A 120 -1.09 6.31 -9.85
N ALA A 121 -0.73 6.70 -11.08
CA ALA A 121 -0.59 8.08 -11.51
C ALA A 121 -1.53 8.35 -12.71
N PRO A 122 -2.16 9.55 -12.79
CA PRO A 122 -2.13 10.62 -11.82
C PRO A 122 -2.90 10.27 -10.53
N ASN A 123 -2.54 10.91 -9.42
CA ASN A 123 -3.14 10.65 -8.10
C ASN A 123 -4.67 10.73 -8.08
N ALA A 124 -5.27 11.65 -8.87
CA ALA A 124 -6.72 11.78 -8.99
C ALA A 124 -7.40 10.51 -9.54
N ALA A 125 -6.71 9.70 -10.34
CA ALA A 125 -7.22 8.44 -10.87
C ALA A 125 -7.13 7.28 -9.86
N ALA A 126 -6.26 7.37 -8.86
CA ALA A 126 -6.04 6.29 -7.88
C ALA A 126 -7.33 5.91 -7.13
N ARG A 127 -8.23 6.87 -6.88
CA ARG A 127 -9.53 6.61 -6.22
C ARG A 127 -10.51 5.78 -7.05
N TYR A 128 -10.31 5.75 -8.37
CA TYR A 128 -11.17 5.03 -9.32
C TYR A 128 -10.58 3.71 -9.78
N PHE A 129 -9.28 3.53 -9.58
CA PHE A 129 -8.58 2.32 -9.96
C PHE A 129 -8.63 1.32 -8.80
N SER A 130 -9.11 0.11 -9.09
CA SER A 130 -9.15 -0.98 -8.12
C SER A 130 -8.42 -2.20 -8.66
N LYS A 131 -7.39 -2.64 -7.93
CA LYS A 131 -6.65 -3.87 -8.24
C LYS A 131 -7.23 -5.01 -7.41
N THR A 132 -7.79 -6.02 -8.08
CA THR A 132 -8.51 -7.15 -7.46
C THR A 132 -7.59 -8.32 -7.10
N GLU A 133 -6.54 -8.59 -7.89
CA GLU A 133 -5.63 -9.73 -7.69
C GLU A 133 -4.27 -9.39 -7.07
N CYS A 134 -3.75 -10.35 -6.29
CA CYS A 134 -3.07 -10.09 -5.02
C CYS A 134 -1.61 -10.59 -4.99
N PHE A 135 -0.91 -10.72 -6.13
CA PHE A 135 0.54 -11.02 -6.10
C PHE A 135 1.33 -9.86 -5.47
N CYS A 136 0.90 -8.61 -5.71
CA CYS A 136 1.52 -7.41 -5.18
C CYS A 136 1.50 -7.32 -3.65
N PHE A 137 0.44 -7.81 -3.00
CA PHE A 137 0.25 -7.57 -1.57
C PHE A 137 0.79 -8.67 -0.68
N SER A 138 1.36 -9.72 -1.28
CA SER A 138 1.93 -10.86 -0.56
C SER A 138 3.40 -11.02 -0.91
N GLN A 139 4.16 -11.57 0.03
CA GLN A 139 5.53 -11.95 -0.20
C GLN A 139 5.57 -13.13 -1.17
N GLN A 140 6.29 -12.95 -2.28
CA GLN A 140 6.48 -13.97 -3.31
C GLN A 140 7.89 -14.55 -3.15
N PRO A 141 8.04 -15.79 -2.66
CA PRO A 141 9.33 -16.48 -2.73
C PRO A 141 9.60 -16.92 -4.17
N LEU A 142 10.78 -16.61 -4.67
CA LEU A 142 11.30 -17.13 -5.94
C LEU A 142 12.64 -17.83 -5.69
N ALA A 143 12.78 -19.06 -6.17
CA ALA A 143 14.03 -19.79 -6.16
C ALA A 143 15.07 -19.13 -7.07
N ALA A 144 16.33 -19.55 -6.95
CA ALA A 144 17.42 -19.07 -7.79
C ALA A 144 17.15 -19.39 -9.27
N GLY A 145 17.24 -18.38 -10.15
CA GLY A 145 16.95 -18.55 -11.58
C GLY A 145 15.48 -18.78 -11.92
N GLU A 146 14.57 -18.81 -10.94
CA GLU A 146 13.15 -19.08 -11.19
C GLU A 146 12.51 -17.93 -11.96
N LYS A 147 11.66 -18.29 -12.93
CA LYS A 147 10.86 -17.39 -13.74
C LYS A 147 9.40 -17.76 -13.64
N LYS A 148 8.53 -16.78 -13.36
CA LYS A 148 7.11 -17.00 -13.11
C LYS A 148 6.25 -15.92 -13.77
N ALA A 149 5.14 -16.33 -14.38
CA ALA A 149 4.07 -15.44 -14.80
C ALA A 149 3.06 -15.25 -13.64
N MET A 150 2.63 -14.01 -13.42
CA MET A 150 1.73 -13.62 -12.34
C MET A 150 0.56 -12.80 -12.92
N PRO A 151 -0.70 -13.20 -12.69
CA PRO A 151 -1.88 -12.40 -12.98
C PRO A 151 -2.12 -11.31 -11.93
#